data_AF-A0A7S3ZHF9-F1
#
_entry.id   AF-A0A7S3ZHF9-F1
#
_cell.length_a   1.000
_cell.length_b   1.000
_cell.length_c   1.000
_cell.angle_alpha   90.00
_cell.angle_beta   90.00
_cell.angle_gamma   90.00
#
_symmetry.space_group_name_H-M   'P 1'
#
loop_
_entity.id
_entity.type
_entity.pdbx_description
1 polymer ?
#
loop_
_entity_poly.entity_id
_entity_poly.type
_entity_poly.pdbx_seq_one_letter_code
_entity_poly.pdbx_strand_id
1 'polypeptide(L)'
;NIVALQCSGADTAADTKEKASSREFDVLFLCVPARYVPDMLLSLSGFSGIIVDTSPAQPPTRADMPSLRLGLVKALGDISAYDLVHQSDRVAKIRKTYLIGSSTKACLIVATILGEFDLVPIIIGDLSKEKKLFQKWYPFFNGWWQSFIIVFIIFVGLLAYALCSYLKISGAGQYDQSRAAGFIMNKAVSWTGMWMLSLPFAVGGIAKLTCKPLPTWLVFLLDIRKPIGILSTLLIVAHVHFSTLLFSPSYYGKFFNDDGALYEWAEYSIFFGIFGFVVLIPIAVSSFLGKYSHLEWRFMQLYLSLFMLSLACTHVVLMGNPSQPKGKGQRGWKSTGDPNSTRGMPSITLLSTAPVLLMIAFRILTDLVMPTLCSTCIPKDGRLQKAI
;
A
#
# COMPACT_ATOMS: atom_id res chain seq x y z
N ASN A 1 3.30 -38.28 -21.76
CA ASN A 1 4.76 -38.16 -21.51
C ASN A 1 5.17 -36.71 -21.28
N ILE A 2 5.97 -36.40 -20.25
CA ILE A 2 6.37 -35.03 -19.86
C ILE A 2 7.88 -34.86 -20.07
N VAL A 3 8.28 -33.74 -20.70
CA VAL A 3 9.69 -33.34 -20.80
C VAL A 3 9.87 -31.90 -20.37
N ALA A 4 10.95 -31.64 -19.63
CA ALA A 4 11.45 -30.32 -19.35
C ALA A 4 12.68 -30.03 -20.23
N LEU A 5 12.63 -28.93 -20.97
CA LEU A 5 13.77 -28.42 -21.71
C LEU A 5 14.46 -27.33 -20.91
N GLN A 6 15.74 -27.57 -20.62
CA GLN A 6 16.63 -26.61 -20.00
C GLN A 6 17.74 -26.28 -20.99
N CYS A 7 17.81 -25.02 -21.43
CA CYS A 7 18.89 -24.53 -22.29
C CYS A 7 19.72 -23.52 -21.50
N SER A 8 21.04 -23.70 -21.47
CA SER A 8 21.99 -22.77 -20.84
C SER A 8 22.66 -21.80 -21.82
N GLY A 9 22.40 -21.89 -23.13
CA GLY A 9 23.01 -21.05 -24.16
C GLY A 9 22.30 -21.09 -25.52
N ALA A 10 22.86 -20.39 -26.53
CA ALA A 10 22.27 -20.30 -27.87
C ALA A 10 22.52 -21.58 -28.71
N ASP A 11 23.67 -22.23 -28.55
CA ASP A 11 24.06 -23.43 -29.30
C ASP A 11 23.19 -24.66 -28.98
N THR A 12 22.47 -24.65 -27.86
CA THR A 12 21.58 -25.74 -27.45
C THR A 12 20.25 -25.77 -28.20
N ALA A 13 19.84 -24.72 -28.91
CA ALA A 13 18.53 -24.68 -29.58
C ALA A 13 18.41 -25.67 -30.75
N ALA A 14 19.49 -25.86 -31.53
CA ALA A 14 19.50 -26.78 -32.68
C ALA A 14 19.43 -28.25 -32.23
N ASP A 15 20.24 -28.62 -31.24
CA ASP A 15 20.29 -29.97 -30.65
C ASP A 15 18.96 -30.35 -29.95
N THR A 16 18.26 -29.32 -29.44
CA THR A 16 16.93 -29.46 -28.85
C THR A 16 15.86 -29.77 -29.89
N LYS A 17 15.96 -29.19 -31.09
CA LYS A 17 15.01 -29.43 -32.18
C LYS A 17 15.03 -30.90 -32.61
N GLU A 18 16.22 -31.50 -32.73
CA GLU A 18 16.40 -32.90 -33.14
C GLU A 18 15.85 -33.89 -32.09
N LYS A 19 16.10 -33.60 -30.80
CA LYS A 19 15.54 -34.38 -29.68
C LYS A 19 14.03 -34.22 -29.52
N ALA A 20 13.49 -33.04 -29.81
CA ALA A 20 12.05 -32.78 -29.79
C ALA A 20 11.34 -33.44 -30.99
N SER A 21 11.97 -33.49 -32.16
CA SER A 21 11.40 -34.15 -33.34
C SER A 21 11.41 -35.68 -33.29
N SER A 22 12.25 -36.27 -32.44
CA SER A 22 12.44 -37.73 -32.36
C SER A 22 11.65 -38.42 -31.26
N ARG A 23 10.87 -37.70 -30.44
CA ARG A 23 10.14 -38.28 -29.30
C ARG A 23 8.71 -37.77 -29.19
N GLU A 24 7.76 -38.69 -28.99
CA GLU A 24 6.34 -38.40 -28.72
C GLU A 24 6.15 -37.90 -27.27
N PHE A 25 6.19 -36.59 -27.09
CA PHE A 25 5.80 -35.95 -25.82
C PHE A 25 4.54 -35.12 -25.98
N ASP A 26 3.64 -35.22 -25.00
CA ASP A 26 2.36 -34.51 -25.01
C ASP A 26 2.45 -33.15 -24.34
N VAL A 27 3.37 -32.99 -23.38
CA VAL A 27 3.56 -31.77 -22.60
C VAL A 27 5.05 -31.44 -22.49
N LEU A 28 5.39 -30.22 -22.87
CA LEU A 28 6.75 -29.71 -22.94
C LEU A 28 6.92 -28.46 -22.06
N PHE A 29 7.72 -28.55 -21.00
CA PHE A 29 8.07 -27.40 -20.16
C PHE A 29 9.27 -26.65 -20.74
N LEU A 30 9.09 -25.37 -21.05
CA LEU A 30 10.14 -24.46 -21.49
C LEU A 30 10.76 -23.74 -20.29
N CYS A 31 11.83 -24.31 -19.75
CA CYS A 31 12.58 -23.76 -18.62
C CYS A 31 13.79 -22.95 -19.10
N VAL A 32 13.54 -21.99 -19.99
CA VAL A 32 14.57 -21.12 -20.58
C VAL A 32 14.39 -19.66 -20.15
N PRO A 33 15.46 -18.84 -20.11
CA PRO A 33 15.33 -17.41 -19.86
C PRO A 33 14.35 -16.75 -20.82
N ALA A 34 13.54 -15.83 -20.31
CA ALA A 34 12.48 -15.14 -21.04
C ALA A 34 12.88 -14.63 -22.44
N ARG A 35 14.10 -14.11 -22.58
CA ARG A 35 14.61 -13.55 -23.84
C ARG A 35 14.72 -14.58 -24.98
N TYR A 36 14.80 -15.88 -24.66
CA TYR A 36 14.92 -16.96 -25.63
C TYR A 36 13.59 -17.66 -25.94
N VAL A 37 12.53 -17.34 -25.20
CA VAL A 37 11.22 -17.99 -25.37
C VAL A 37 10.66 -17.78 -26.78
N PRO A 38 10.69 -16.58 -27.39
CA PRO A 38 10.19 -16.40 -28.76
C PRO A 38 10.90 -17.27 -29.79
N ASP A 39 12.25 -17.31 -29.75
CA ASP A 39 13.06 -18.10 -30.68
C ASP A 39 12.80 -19.60 -30.52
N MET A 40 12.70 -20.07 -29.27
CA MET A 40 12.36 -21.46 -28.96
C MET A 40 10.97 -21.82 -29.48
N LEU A 41 9.98 -20.96 -29.30
CA LEU A 41 8.62 -21.22 -29.77
C LEU A 41 8.53 -21.23 -31.31
N LEU A 42 9.29 -20.36 -31.99
CA LEU A 42 9.41 -20.42 -33.46
C LEU A 42 10.03 -21.75 -33.92
N SER A 43 11.07 -22.22 -33.22
CA SER A 43 11.72 -23.50 -33.52
C SER A 43 10.79 -24.71 -33.31
N LEU A 44 9.78 -24.56 -32.43
CA LEU A 44 8.78 -25.57 -32.07
C LEU A 44 7.46 -25.44 -32.83
N SER A 45 7.42 -24.66 -33.92
CA SER A 45 6.20 -24.43 -34.71
C SER A 45 5.55 -25.71 -35.29
N GLY A 46 6.29 -26.81 -35.40
CA GLY A 46 5.78 -28.12 -35.82
C GLY A 46 5.36 -29.07 -34.68
N PHE A 47 5.58 -28.69 -33.41
CA PHE A 47 5.24 -29.52 -32.26
C PHE A 47 3.72 -29.63 -32.08
N SER A 48 3.20 -30.84 -31.84
CA SER A 48 1.76 -31.13 -31.75
C SER A 48 1.17 -31.19 -30.33
N GLY A 49 1.98 -30.93 -29.29
CA GLY A 49 1.57 -31.04 -27.88
C GLY A 49 1.29 -29.72 -27.17
N ILE A 50 1.23 -29.76 -25.83
CA ILE A 50 1.08 -28.62 -24.94
C ILE A 50 2.46 -28.06 -24.61
N ILE A 51 2.64 -26.76 -24.75
CA ILE A 51 3.87 -26.07 -24.34
C ILE A 51 3.59 -25.30 -23.07
N VAL A 52 4.38 -25.54 -22.03
CA VAL A 52 4.30 -24.84 -20.75
C VAL A 52 5.47 -23.85 -20.65
N ASP A 53 5.18 -22.56 -20.77
CA ASP A 53 6.17 -21.50 -20.56
C ASP A 53 6.29 -21.20 -19.06
N THR A 54 7.48 -21.45 -18.49
CA THR A 54 7.77 -21.19 -17.07
C THR A 54 8.52 -19.88 -16.84
N SER A 55 8.79 -19.11 -17.89
CA SER A 55 9.56 -17.88 -17.78
C SER A 55 8.78 -16.77 -17.05
N PRO A 56 9.46 -15.85 -16.36
CA PRO A 56 8.79 -14.76 -15.65
C PRO A 56 8.35 -13.58 -16.53
N ALA A 57 8.63 -13.60 -17.82
CA ALA A 57 8.23 -12.52 -18.72
C ALA A 57 6.81 -12.71 -19.27
N GLN A 58 6.25 -11.63 -19.81
CA GLN A 58 5.08 -11.74 -20.68
C GLN A 58 5.44 -12.70 -21.84
N PRO A 59 4.64 -13.75 -22.09
CA PRO A 59 4.87 -14.60 -23.23
C PRO A 59 4.55 -13.83 -24.51
N PRO A 60 4.95 -14.38 -25.66
CA PRO A 60 4.63 -13.78 -26.93
C PRO A 60 3.11 -13.72 -27.10
N THR A 61 2.62 -12.63 -27.66
CA THR A 61 1.20 -12.48 -27.96
C THR A 61 0.78 -13.48 -29.02
N ARG A 62 -0.52 -13.80 -29.11
CA ARG A 62 -1.05 -14.68 -30.17
C ARG A 62 -0.71 -14.16 -31.58
N ALA A 63 -0.57 -12.84 -31.73
CA ALA A 63 -0.13 -12.22 -32.99
C ALA A 63 1.32 -12.59 -33.36
N ASP A 64 2.16 -12.82 -32.36
CA ASP A 64 3.56 -13.22 -32.54
C ASP A 64 3.68 -14.70 -32.93
N MET A 65 2.62 -15.49 -32.75
CA MET A 65 2.63 -16.94 -32.95
C MET A 65 1.35 -17.50 -33.61
N PRO A 66 1.04 -17.09 -34.86
CA PRO A 66 -0.17 -17.52 -35.55
C PRO A 66 -0.20 -19.02 -35.92
N SER A 67 0.97 -19.67 -35.97
CA SER A 67 1.14 -21.07 -36.39
C SER A 67 0.99 -22.09 -35.27
N LEU A 68 1.05 -21.66 -34.00
CA LEU A 68 0.83 -22.56 -32.87
C LEU A 68 -0.66 -22.88 -32.78
N ARG A 69 -1.07 -23.97 -33.47
CA ARG A 69 -2.43 -24.56 -33.39
C ARG A 69 -2.77 -25.10 -31.98
N LEU A 70 -1.88 -24.93 -31.00
CA LEU A 70 -1.82 -25.73 -29.79
C LEU A 70 -1.84 -24.95 -28.48
N GLY A 71 -2.03 -25.72 -27.41
CA GLY A 71 -2.17 -25.24 -26.04
C GLY A 71 -0.85 -24.69 -25.52
N LEU A 72 -0.60 -23.40 -25.69
CA LEU A 72 0.40 -22.69 -24.90
C LEU A 72 -0.21 -22.38 -23.54
N VAL A 73 0.48 -22.79 -22.48
CA VAL A 73 0.10 -22.54 -21.10
C VAL A 73 1.25 -21.84 -20.39
N LYS A 74 0.98 -20.69 -19.80
CA LYS A 74 1.87 -20.02 -18.85
C LYS A 74 1.59 -20.57 -17.46
N ALA A 75 2.60 -21.10 -16.79
CA ALA A 75 2.51 -21.62 -15.43
C ALA A 75 3.85 -21.49 -14.72
N LEU A 76 3.89 -21.64 -13.39
CA LEU A 76 5.12 -21.68 -12.58
C LEU A 76 5.99 -20.41 -12.58
N GLY A 77 5.64 -19.36 -13.33
CA GLY A 77 6.38 -18.08 -13.29
C GLY A 77 6.32 -17.40 -11.92
N ASP A 78 5.33 -17.75 -11.10
CA ASP A 78 5.06 -17.20 -9.77
C ASP A 78 5.65 -18.05 -8.61
N ILE A 79 6.30 -19.17 -8.91
CA ILE A 79 6.95 -20.04 -7.93
C ILE A 79 8.46 -20.06 -8.17
N SER A 80 9.25 -19.85 -7.12
CA SER A 80 10.70 -19.93 -7.25
C SER A 80 11.17 -21.38 -7.34
N ALA A 81 12.26 -21.64 -8.07
CA ALA A 81 12.87 -22.97 -8.12
C ALA A 81 13.26 -23.49 -6.72
N TYR A 82 13.64 -22.58 -5.82
CA TYR A 82 13.94 -22.92 -4.43
C TYR A 82 12.71 -23.50 -3.71
N ASP A 83 11.52 -22.90 -3.90
CA ASP A 83 10.27 -23.36 -3.27
C ASP A 83 9.80 -24.72 -3.82
N LEU A 84 10.04 -24.98 -5.11
CA LEU A 84 9.76 -26.28 -5.72
C LEU A 84 10.63 -27.38 -5.11
N VAL A 85 11.93 -27.11 -4.93
CA VAL A 85 12.91 -28.11 -4.46
C VAL A 85 12.81 -28.34 -2.95
N HIS A 86 12.78 -27.28 -2.14
CA HIS A 86 13.05 -27.40 -0.70
C HIS A 86 11.83 -27.79 0.13
N GLN A 87 10.68 -28.04 -0.50
CA GLN A 87 9.38 -28.35 0.11
C GLN A 87 9.11 -27.73 1.50
N SER A 88 9.67 -26.56 1.81
CA SER A 88 9.91 -26.21 3.20
C SER A 88 8.58 -25.98 3.95
N ASP A 89 8.50 -26.44 5.20
CA ASP A 89 7.34 -26.28 6.09
C ASP A 89 6.85 -24.82 6.23
N ARG A 90 7.68 -23.84 5.86
CA ARG A 90 7.28 -22.43 5.74
C ARG A 90 6.11 -22.22 4.77
N VAL A 91 5.81 -23.20 3.91
CA VAL A 91 4.77 -23.19 2.88
C VAL A 91 3.68 -24.23 3.15
N ALA A 92 3.30 -24.45 4.42
CA ALA A 92 1.99 -25.03 4.74
C ALA A 92 0.80 -24.17 4.21
N LYS A 93 1.08 -22.95 3.73
CA LYS A 93 0.20 -22.18 2.85
C LYS A 93 0.27 -22.73 1.43
N ILE A 94 -0.77 -23.47 1.04
CA ILE A 94 -1.23 -23.72 -0.33
C ILE A 94 -0.37 -23.02 -1.39
N ARG A 95 0.49 -23.79 -2.08
CA ARG A 95 1.33 -23.31 -3.19
C ARG A 95 0.48 -23.06 -4.41
N LYS A 96 -0.21 -21.92 -4.39
CA LYS A 96 -1.02 -21.48 -5.51
C LYS A 96 -0.08 -21.13 -6.65
N THR A 97 -0.28 -21.76 -7.80
CA THR A 97 0.32 -21.32 -9.06
C THR A 97 -0.81 -20.95 -10.01
N TYR A 98 -0.63 -19.89 -10.76
CA TYR A 98 -1.66 -19.43 -11.67
C TYR A 98 -1.40 -19.91 -13.10
N LEU A 99 -2.47 -20.36 -13.75
CA LEU A 99 -2.42 -20.87 -15.11
C LEU A 99 -3.19 -19.93 -16.03
N ILE A 100 -2.53 -19.54 -17.11
CA ILE A 100 -3.14 -18.88 -18.25
C ILE A 100 -2.80 -19.70 -19.48
N GLY A 101 -3.74 -19.90 -20.39
CA GLY A 101 -3.39 -20.57 -21.63
C GLY A 101 -4.38 -20.34 -22.75
N SER A 102 -3.97 -20.70 -23.97
CA SER A 102 -4.78 -20.57 -25.18
C SER A 102 -5.98 -21.52 -25.21
N SER A 103 -5.99 -22.55 -24.35
CA SER A 103 -7.05 -23.56 -24.27
C SER A 103 -7.29 -24.00 -22.84
N THR A 104 -8.55 -23.98 -22.40
CA THR A 104 -8.98 -24.48 -21.09
C THR A 104 -8.59 -25.95 -20.89
N LYS A 105 -8.67 -26.76 -21.94
CA LYS A 105 -8.28 -28.19 -21.89
C LYS A 105 -6.79 -28.33 -21.58
N ALA A 106 -5.94 -27.51 -22.22
CA ALA A 106 -4.51 -27.52 -21.95
C ALA A 106 -4.22 -27.08 -20.51
N CYS A 107 -4.87 -26.01 -20.03
CA CYS A 107 -4.76 -25.58 -18.64
C CYS A 107 -5.18 -26.66 -17.64
N LEU A 108 -6.23 -27.44 -17.92
CA LEU A 108 -6.69 -28.53 -17.05
C LEU A 108 -5.68 -29.70 -17.01
N ILE A 109 -5.07 -30.05 -18.15
CA ILE A 109 -4.02 -31.06 -18.21
C ILE A 109 -2.81 -30.61 -17.39
N VAL A 110 -2.35 -29.38 -17.61
CA VAL A 110 -1.23 -28.80 -16.84
C VAL A 110 -1.60 -28.69 -15.36
N ALA A 111 -2.81 -28.27 -15.02
CA ALA A 111 -3.29 -28.23 -13.64
C ALA A 111 -3.24 -29.60 -12.96
N THR A 112 -3.62 -30.67 -13.68
CA THR A 112 -3.55 -32.04 -13.17
C THR A 112 -2.11 -32.43 -12.86
N ILE A 113 -1.19 -32.17 -13.79
CA ILE A 113 0.26 -32.39 -13.59
C ILE A 113 0.76 -31.62 -12.38
N LEU A 114 0.43 -30.32 -12.26
CA LEU A 114 0.87 -29.49 -11.13
C LEU A 114 0.27 -29.95 -9.79
N GLY A 115 -0.92 -30.54 -9.81
CA GLY A 115 -1.54 -31.16 -8.63
C GLY A 115 -0.74 -32.36 -8.10
N GLU A 116 -0.07 -33.11 -8.96
CA GLU A 116 0.84 -34.21 -8.56
C GLU A 116 2.10 -33.70 -7.84
N PHE A 117 2.42 -32.40 -7.99
CA PHE A 117 3.52 -31.73 -7.28
C PHE A 117 3.05 -30.97 -6.02
N ASP A 118 1.86 -31.28 -5.49
CA ASP A 118 1.23 -30.59 -4.34
C ASP A 118 1.05 -29.07 -4.57
N LEU A 119 0.94 -28.64 -5.82
CA LEU A 119 0.61 -27.27 -6.17
C LEU A 119 -0.91 -27.14 -6.34
N VAL A 120 -1.44 -25.96 -6.00
CA VAL A 120 -2.85 -25.64 -6.22
C VAL A 120 -2.98 -24.74 -7.45
N PRO A 121 -3.27 -25.31 -8.63
CA PRO A 121 -3.42 -24.55 -9.85
C PRO A 121 -4.65 -23.64 -9.78
N ILE A 122 -4.50 -22.37 -10.18
CA ILE A 122 -5.58 -21.40 -10.32
C ILE A 122 -5.67 -20.96 -11.77
N ILE A 123 -6.67 -21.47 -12.50
CA ILE A 123 -6.89 -21.14 -13.90
C ILE A 123 -7.57 -19.76 -13.98
N ILE A 124 -6.88 -18.77 -14.56
CA ILE A 124 -7.38 -17.38 -14.65
C ILE A 124 -8.13 -17.13 -15.97
N GLY A 125 -7.79 -17.88 -17.01
CA GLY A 125 -8.44 -17.83 -18.31
C GLY A 125 -7.44 -17.75 -19.47
N ASP A 126 -7.81 -16.97 -20.48
CA ASP A 126 -7.10 -16.85 -21.74
C ASP A 126 -5.88 -15.90 -21.67
N LEU A 127 -4.93 -16.10 -22.59
CA LEU A 127 -3.70 -15.31 -22.79
C LEU A 127 -3.98 -13.81 -22.96
N SER A 128 -5.18 -13.42 -23.43
CA SER A 128 -5.58 -12.02 -23.49
C SER A 128 -5.59 -11.30 -22.13
N LYS A 129 -5.77 -12.02 -21.01
CA LYS A 129 -5.79 -11.44 -19.65
C LYS A 129 -4.41 -11.36 -18.99
N GLU A 130 -3.39 -11.86 -19.67
CA GLU A 130 -2.07 -12.10 -19.12
C GLU A 130 -1.29 -10.85 -18.76
N LYS A 131 -1.31 -9.85 -19.64
CA LYS A 131 -0.57 -8.60 -19.43
C LYS A 131 -0.92 -7.97 -18.08
N LYS A 132 -2.20 -8.02 -17.70
CA LYS A 132 -2.71 -7.51 -16.41
C LYS A 132 -2.21 -8.34 -15.22
N LEU A 133 -2.02 -9.64 -15.43
CA LEU A 133 -1.58 -10.56 -14.39
C LEU A 133 -0.07 -10.46 -14.13
N PHE A 134 0.74 -10.39 -15.18
CA PHE A 134 2.20 -10.17 -15.04
C PHE A 134 2.51 -8.82 -14.39
N GLN A 135 1.76 -7.78 -14.74
CA GLN A 135 1.83 -6.49 -14.05
C GLN A 135 1.47 -6.57 -12.56
N LYS A 136 0.81 -7.63 -12.12
CA LYS A 136 0.47 -7.84 -10.70
C LYS A 136 1.55 -8.61 -9.95
N TRP A 137 2.31 -9.50 -10.60
CA TRP A 137 3.23 -10.42 -9.93
C TRP A 137 4.65 -9.91 -9.79
N TYR A 138 5.17 -9.22 -10.80
CA TYR A 138 6.58 -8.85 -10.84
C TYR A 138 6.96 -7.51 -10.23
N PRO A 139 6.09 -6.48 -10.12
CA PRO A 139 6.56 -5.24 -9.53
C PRO A 139 6.79 -5.44 -8.04
N PHE A 140 8.07 -5.47 -7.68
CA PHE A 140 8.53 -5.31 -6.30
C PHE A 140 7.88 -4.04 -5.76
N PHE A 141 6.93 -4.18 -4.84
CA PHE A 141 6.31 -3.05 -4.17
C PHE A 141 5.59 -2.07 -5.12
N ASN A 142 4.76 -2.57 -6.05
CA ASN A 142 3.96 -1.69 -6.94
C ASN A 142 3.10 -0.70 -6.13
N GLY A 143 3.19 0.60 -6.44
CA GLY A 143 2.49 1.67 -5.72
C GLY A 143 3.13 2.08 -4.39
N TRP A 144 3.95 1.22 -3.78
CA TRP A 144 4.62 1.52 -2.50
C TRP A 144 5.76 2.50 -2.67
N TRP A 145 6.53 2.41 -3.76
CA TRP A 145 7.62 3.34 -4.00
C TRP A 145 7.09 4.78 -4.12
N GLN A 146 6.00 4.95 -4.85
CA GLN A 146 5.32 6.25 -4.99
C GLN A 146 4.77 6.73 -3.65
N SER A 147 4.15 5.83 -2.87
CA SER A 147 3.67 6.15 -1.53
C SER A 147 4.80 6.57 -0.59
N PHE A 148 5.93 5.85 -0.63
CA PHE A 148 7.12 6.15 0.15
C PHE A 148 7.68 7.52 -0.21
N ILE A 149 7.82 7.84 -1.50
CA ILE A 149 8.28 9.16 -1.95
C ILE A 149 7.37 10.27 -1.44
N ILE A 150 6.04 10.11 -1.58
CA ILE A 150 5.07 11.11 -1.11
C ILE A 150 5.20 11.33 0.40
N VAL A 151 5.20 10.25 1.18
CA VAL A 151 5.35 10.30 2.64
C VAL A 151 6.68 10.93 3.03
N PHE A 152 7.78 10.57 2.34
CA PHE A 152 9.12 11.07 2.62
C PHE A 152 9.26 12.56 2.32
N ILE A 153 8.77 13.05 1.18
CA ILE A 153 8.79 14.47 0.83
C ILE A 153 8.03 15.30 1.88
N ILE A 154 6.85 14.83 2.28
CA ILE A 154 6.03 15.52 3.30
C ILE A 154 6.73 15.48 4.66
N PHE A 155 7.31 14.33 5.03
CA PHE A 155 8.11 14.20 6.24
C PHE A 155 9.28 15.19 6.28
N VAL A 156 10.07 15.28 5.21
CA VAL A 156 11.21 16.21 5.13
C VAL A 156 10.73 17.66 5.24
N GLY A 157 9.65 18.03 4.55
CA GLY A 157 9.07 19.38 4.63
C GLY A 157 8.58 19.74 6.04
N LEU A 158 7.87 18.83 6.70
CA LEU A 158 7.38 19.03 8.07
C LEU A 158 8.51 19.01 9.11
N LEU A 159 9.55 18.19 8.91
CA LEU A 159 10.74 18.18 9.74
C LEU A 159 11.49 19.51 9.62
N ALA A 160 11.70 20.01 8.39
CA ALA A 160 12.31 21.32 8.17
C ALA A 160 11.50 22.43 8.85
N TYR A 161 10.16 22.41 8.71
CA TYR A 161 9.28 23.35 9.41
C TYR A 161 9.43 23.28 10.94
N ALA A 162 9.49 22.07 11.51
CA ALA A 162 9.62 21.86 12.94
C ALA A 162 11.00 22.29 13.46
N LEU A 163 12.07 22.02 12.71
CA LEU A 163 13.42 22.49 13.01
C LEU A 163 13.47 24.03 13.05
N CYS A 164 12.92 24.69 12.02
CA CYS A 164 12.85 26.16 11.96
C CYS A 164 12.02 26.74 13.11
N SER A 165 10.92 26.08 13.49
CA SER A 165 10.04 26.53 14.57
C SER A 165 10.64 26.37 15.98
N TYR A 166 11.46 25.33 16.21
CA TYR A 166 11.88 24.94 17.57
C TYR A 166 13.36 25.18 17.90
N LEU A 167 14.26 25.21 16.92
CA LEU A 167 15.69 25.44 17.18
C LEU A 167 15.99 26.91 17.41
N LYS A 168 16.81 27.22 18.42
CA LYS A 168 17.31 28.58 18.67
C LYS A 168 18.08 29.16 17.48
N ILE A 169 18.70 28.31 16.65
CA ILE A 169 19.51 28.72 15.49
C ILE A 169 18.70 29.56 14.50
N SER A 170 17.40 29.31 14.36
CA SER A 170 16.53 30.12 13.50
C SER A 170 16.20 31.50 14.10
N GLY A 171 16.65 31.79 15.32
CA GLY A 171 16.29 32.97 16.10
C GLY A 171 14.84 32.96 16.62
N ALA A 172 14.11 31.84 16.43
CA ALA A 172 12.71 31.68 16.78
C ALA A 172 12.46 30.63 17.87
N GLY A 173 13.36 29.64 17.99
CA GLY A 173 13.19 28.51 18.90
C GLY A 173 13.70 28.75 20.32
N GLN A 174 13.27 27.87 21.24
CA GLN A 174 13.60 27.95 22.68
C GLN A 174 14.40 26.76 23.20
N TYR A 175 14.51 25.70 22.41
CA TYR A 175 15.12 24.46 22.85
C TYR A 175 16.62 24.43 22.55
N ASP A 176 17.36 23.86 23.48
CA ASP A 176 18.76 23.50 23.28
C ASP A 176 18.89 22.34 22.27
N GLN A 177 19.94 22.35 21.44
CA GLN A 177 20.16 21.37 20.38
C GLN A 177 20.22 19.93 20.93
N SER A 178 20.74 19.77 22.15
CA SER A 178 20.88 18.49 22.84
C SER A 178 19.56 17.72 23.03
N ARG A 179 18.43 18.44 23.15
CA ARG A 179 17.08 17.85 23.33
C ARG A 179 16.24 17.87 22.05
N ALA A 180 16.75 18.49 21.00
CA ALA A 180 16.00 18.80 19.80
C ALA A 180 15.72 17.56 18.94
N ALA A 181 16.69 16.65 18.78
CA ALA A 181 16.58 15.53 17.85
C ALA A 181 15.34 14.66 18.12
N GLY A 182 15.22 14.09 19.33
CA GLY A 182 14.09 13.24 19.69
C GLY A 182 12.75 13.99 19.71
N PHE A 183 12.71 15.19 20.29
CA PHE A 183 11.48 15.96 20.45
C PHE A 183 10.92 16.48 19.11
N ILE A 184 11.79 17.02 18.25
CA ILE A 184 11.40 17.53 16.94
C ILE A 184 11.05 16.38 16.00
N MET A 185 11.83 15.29 16.02
CA MET A 185 11.52 14.08 15.25
C MET A 185 10.15 13.53 15.62
N ASN A 186 9.85 13.42 16.91
CA ASN A 186 8.55 12.93 17.38
C ASN A 186 7.37 13.74 16.80
N LYS A 187 7.50 15.07 16.75
CA LYS A 187 6.49 15.95 16.16
C LYS A 187 6.37 15.80 14.65
N ALA A 188 7.49 15.72 13.94
CA ALA A 188 7.48 15.56 12.49
C ALA A 188 6.83 14.22 12.10
N VAL A 189 7.24 13.13 12.77
CA VAL A 189 6.70 11.78 12.56
C VAL A 189 5.19 11.73 12.84
N SER A 190 4.73 12.27 13.98
CA SER A 190 3.31 12.26 14.33
C SER A 190 2.47 13.07 13.34
N TRP A 191 2.98 14.24 12.95
CA TRP A 191 2.30 15.14 12.02
C TRP A 191 2.21 14.52 10.62
N THR A 192 3.31 13.98 10.09
CA THR A 192 3.28 13.25 8.80
C THR A 192 2.33 12.07 8.86
N GLY A 193 2.40 11.25 9.92
CA GLY A 193 1.51 10.11 10.11
C GLY A 193 0.04 10.51 10.07
N MET A 194 -0.35 11.57 10.77
CA MET A 194 -1.72 12.07 10.77
C MET A 194 -2.19 12.56 9.39
N TRP A 195 -1.40 13.41 8.73
CA TRP A 195 -1.75 13.94 7.40
C TRP A 195 -1.88 12.84 6.35
N MET A 196 -0.97 11.87 6.38
CA MET A 196 -0.97 10.76 5.43
C MET A 196 -2.10 9.77 5.71
N LEU A 197 -2.49 9.60 6.97
CA LEU A 197 -3.64 8.79 7.35
C LEU A 197 -4.97 9.46 6.95
N SER A 198 -5.04 10.79 6.94
CA SER A 198 -6.24 11.53 6.54
C SER A 198 -6.41 11.68 5.02
N LEU A 199 -5.31 11.65 4.26
CA LEU A 199 -5.31 11.84 2.80
C LEU A 199 -6.24 10.87 2.04
N PRO A 200 -6.29 9.55 2.32
CA PRO A 200 -7.22 8.63 1.68
C PRO A 200 -8.70 9.03 1.77
N PHE A 201 -9.11 9.70 2.85
CA PHE A 201 -10.48 10.19 3.02
C PHE A 201 -10.77 11.38 2.11
N ALA A 202 -9.82 12.31 1.99
CA ALA A 202 -9.93 13.44 1.07
C ALA A 202 -10.00 12.97 -0.38
N VAL A 203 -9.08 12.11 -0.81
CA VAL A 203 -9.05 11.53 -2.16
C VAL A 203 -10.34 10.76 -2.45
N GLY A 204 -10.81 9.96 -1.49
CA GLY A 204 -12.07 9.23 -1.61
C GLY A 204 -13.29 10.14 -1.70
N GLY A 205 -13.29 11.30 -1.03
CA GLY A 205 -14.35 12.31 -1.12
C GLY A 205 -14.35 12.99 -2.48
N ILE A 206 -13.19 13.45 -2.96
CA ILE A 206 -13.03 14.06 -4.29
C ILE A 206 -13.51 13.11 -5.39
N ALA A 207 -13.16 11.82 -5.29
CA ALA A 207 -13.61 10.81 -6.25
C ALA A 207 -15.12 10.58 -6.27
N LYS A 208 -15.83 10.82 -5.17
CA LYS A 208 -17.30 10.79 -5.16
C LYS A 208 -17.91 12.02 -5.84
N LEU A 209 -17.23 13.17 -5.78
CA LEU A 209 -17.70 14.42 -6.39
C LEU A 209 -17.34 14.53 -7.88
N THR A 210 -16.45 13.69 -8.38
CA THR A 210 -15.92 13.78 -9.75
C THR A 210 -16.76 12.93 -10.71
N CYS A 211 -17.17 13.52 -11.84
CA CYS A 211 -17.85 12.79 -12.92
C CYS A 211 -16.96 11.69 -13.49
N LYS A 212 -17.57 10.61 -14.01
CA LYS A 212 -16.84 9.52 -14.66
C LYS A 212 -16.64 9.82 -16.15
N PRO A 213 -15.52 9.38 -16.77
CA PRO A 213 -14.40 8.65 -16.17
C PRO A 213 -13.53 9.53 -15.25
N LEU A 214 -12.94 8.92 -14.22
CA LEU A 214 -12.06 9.65 -13.28
C LEU A 214 -10.75 10.06 -13.97
N PRO A 215 -10.19 11.24 -13.65
CA PRO A 215 -8.90 11.65 -14.18
C PRO A 215 -7.76 10.75 -13.66
N THR A 216 -6.73 10.52 -14.48
CA THR A 216 -5.64 9.57 -14.20
C THR A 216 -4.91 9.83 -12.89
N TRP A 217 -4.70 11.10 -12.52
CA TRP A 217 -4.05 11.47 -11.25
C TRP A 217 -4.86 11.01 -10.03
N LEU A 218 -6.19 11.04 -10.13
CA LEU A 218 -7.08 10.64 -9.05
C LEU A 218 -7.16 9.12 -8.93
N VAL A 219 -7.17 8.41 -10.07
CA VAL A 219 -7.05 6.94 -10.09
C VAL A 219 -5.75 6.52 -9.41
N PHE A 220 -4.63 7.14 -9.79
CA PHE A 220 -3.34 6.90 -9.15
C PHE A 220 -3.38 7.11 -7.63
N LEU A 221 -3.94 8.23 -7.15
CA LEU A 221 -4.06 8.50 -5.71
C LEU A 221 -4.97 7.48 -5.01
N LEU A 222 -6.04 7.02 -5.68
CA LEU A 222 -6.94 5.99 -5.13
C LEU A 222 -6.25 4.63 -4.99
N ASP A 223 -5.36 4.29 -5.92
CA ASP A 223 -4.63 3.01 -5.96
C ASP A 223 -3.57 2.93 -4.84
N ILE A 224 -2.95 4.06 -4.48
CA ILE A 224 -1.90 4.11 -3.45
C ILE A 224 -2.42 4.31 -2.02
N ARG A 225 -3.74 4.39 -1.80
CA ARG A 225 -4.33 4.62 -0.47
C ARG A 225 -3.90 3.59 0.58
N LYS A 226 -3.83 2.32 0.20
CA LYS A 226 -3.48 1.23 1.12
C LYS A 226 -2.02 1.34 1.59
N PRO A 227 -1.01 1.41 0.69
CA PRO A 227 0.37 1.62 1.12
C PRO A 227 0.57 2.91 1.93
N ILE A 228 -0.07 4.02 1.54
CA ILE A 228 -0.03 5.28 2.34
C ILE A 228 -0.57 5.04 3.76
N GLY A 229 -1.72 4.38 3.92
CA GLY A 229 -2.28 4.07 5.23
C GLY A 229 -1.37 3.19 6.10
N ILE A 230 -0.70 2.20 5.50
CA ILE A 230 0.25 1.33 6.21
C ILE A 230 1.50 2.12 6.63
N LEU A 231 2.11 2.90 5.74
CA LEU A 231 3.27 3.74 6.07
C LEU A 231 2.92 4.76 7.16
N SER A 232 1.74 5.36 7.07
CA SER A 232 1.24 6.30 8.10
C SER A 232 1.09 5.61 9.46
N THR A 233 0.57 4.38 9.47
CA THR A 233 0.45 3.58 10.69
C THR A 233 1.83 3.34 11.32
N LEU A 234 2.84 2.99 10.51
CA LEU A 234 4.21 2.81 11.01
C LEU A 234 4.78 4.09 11.64
N LEU A 235 4.52 5.25 11.04
CA LEU A 235 4.89 6.55 11.63
C LEU A 235 4.16 6.80 12.95
N ILE A 236 2.87 6.49 13.05
CA ILE A 236 2.13 6.62 14.32
C ILE A 236 2.66 5.67 15.39
N VAL A 237 3.00 4.42 15.05
CA VAL A 237 3.66 3.48 15.97
C VAL A 237 4.98 4.06 16.47
N ALA A 238 5.81 4.60 15.57
CA ALA A 238 7.06 5.26 15.95
C ALA A 238 6.82 6.47 16.87
N HIS A 239 5.80 7.29 16.58
CA HIS A 239 5.39 8.40 17.44
C HIS A 239 4.99 7.96 18.84
N VAL A 240 4.23 6.86 18.98
CA VAL A 240 3.86 6.31 20.28
C VAL A 240 5.12 5.91 21.06
N HIS A 241 6.04 5.18 20.43
CA HIS A 241 7.31 4.80 21.07
C HIS A 241 8.16 6.02 21.47
N PHE A 242 8.33 7.00 20.58
CA PHE A 242 9.04 8.24 20.91
C PHE A 242 8.38 8.97 22.08
N SER A 243 7.05 9.08 22.07
CA SER A 243 6.31 9.76 23.12
C SER A 243 6.47 9.05 24.46
N THR A 244 6.37 7.72 24.50
CA THR A 244 6.61 6.93 25.72
C THR A 244 8.01 7.12 26.26
N LEU A 245 9.04 7.08 25.41
CA LEU A 245 10.44 7.27 25.83
C LEU A 245 10.72 8.69 26.34
N LEU A 246 10.03 9.69 25.78
CA LEU A 246 10.18 11.09 26.14
C LEU A 246 9.22 11.52 27.26
N PHE A 247 8.31 10.66 27.73
CA PHE A 247 7.22 11.03 28.64
C PHE A 247 7.72 11.29 30.06
N SER A 248 8.24 12.50 30.28
CA SER A 248 8.70 12.98 31.58
C SER A 248 8.47 14.48 31.73
N PRO A 249 8.44 15.02 32.96
CA PRO A 249 8.36 16.46 33.20
C PRO A 249 9.47 17.26 32.49
N SER A 250 10.62 16.64 32.23
CA SER A 250 11.76 17.30 31.57
C SER A 250 11.51 17.64 30.09
N TYR A 251 10.68 16.86 29.39
CA TYR A 251 10.35 17.03 27.98
C TYR A 251 8.92 17.53 27.76
N TYR A 252 7.98 17.10 28.61
CA TYR A 252 6.57 17.45 28.57
C TYR A 252 6.14 18.24 29.81
N GLY A 253 6.96 19.18 30.30
CA GLY A 253 6.68 19.93 31.53
C GLY A 253 5.28 20.54 31.59
N LYS A 254 4.69 20.92 30.45
CA LYS A 254 3.30 21.40 30.39
C LYS A 254 2.24 20.39 30.82
N PHE A 255 2.52 19.09 30.76
CA PHE A 255 1.58 18.04 31.15
C PHE A 255 1.56 17.82 32.66
N PHE A 256 2.61 18.25 33.36
CA PHE A 256 2.81 17.98 34.77
C PHE A 256 2.66 19.26 35.59
N ASN A 257 2.02 19.16 36.75
CA ASN A 257 1.99 20.23 37.74
C ASN A 257 3.32 20.27 38.53
N ASP A 258 3.43 21.23 39.45
CA ASP A 258 4.64 21.41 40.27
C ASP A 258 4.93 20.19 41.16
N ASP A 259 3.90 19.43 41.54
CA ASP A 259 4.00 18.18 42.31
C ASP A 259 4.39 16.96 41.45
N GLY A 260 4.52 17.14 40.13
CA GLY A 260 4.83 16.06 39.18
C GLY A 260 3.64 15.18 38.79
N ALA A 261 2.42 15.49 39.23
CA ALA A 261 1.18 14.87 38.77
C ALA A 261 0.71 15.46 37.44
N LEU A 262 -0.11 14.70 36.68
CA LEU A 262 -0.65 15.19 35.42
C LEU A 262 -1.77 16.22 35.64
N TYR A 263 -1.84 17.23 34.78
CA TYR A 263 -3.04 18.06 34.67
C TYR A 263 -4.18 17.25 34.04
N GLU A 264 -5.42 17.52 34.46
CA GLU A 264 -6.62 16.83 33.96
C GLU A 264 -6.72 16.81 32.42
N TRP A 265 -6.46 17.94 31.75
CA TRP A 265 -6.49 18.01 30.29
C TRP A 265 -5.39 17.17 29.63
N ALA A 266 -4.26 16.97 30.31
CA ALA A 266 -3.16 16.15 29.84
C ALA A 266 -3.54 14.67 29.97
N GLU A 267 -4.19 14.28 31.05
CA GLU A 267 -4.77 12.94 31.21
C GLU A 267 -5.77 12.61 30.10
N TYR A 268 -6.74 13.50 29.84
CA TYR A 268 -7.67 13.30 28.73
C TYR A 268 -6.98 13.25 27.37
N SER A 269 -6.00 14.13 27.13
CA SER A 269 -5.24 14.10 25.88
C SER A 269 -4.56 12.75 25.69
N ILE A 270 -3.85 12.25 26.70
CA ILE A 270 -3.18 10.93 26.65
C ILE A 270 -4.21 9.82 26.44
N PHE A 271 -5.33 9.86 27.16
CA PHE A 271 -6.43 8.89 27.00
C PHE A 271 -6.92 8.82 25.55
N PHE A 272 -7.23 9.96 24.92
CA PHE A 272 -7.67 9.99 23.53
C PHE A 272 -6.57 9.52 22.55
N GLY A 273 -5.29 9.82 22.85
CA GLY A 273 -4.16 9.35 22.05
C GLY A 273 -4.00 7.83 22.10
N ILE A 274 -4.03 7.25 23.30
CA ILE A 274 -3.97 5.80 23.51
C ILE A 274 -5.19 5.12 22.88
N PHE A 275 -6.39 5.64 23.13
CA PHE A 275 -7.61 5.04 22.60
C PHE A 275 -7.66 5.09 21.06
N GLY A 276 -7.27 6.22 20.46
CA GLY A 276 -7.10 6.32 19.01
C GLY A 276 -6.09 5.30 18.47
N PHE A 277 -4.95 5.13 19.13
CA PHE A 277 -3.96 4.12 18.74
C PHE A 277 -4.49 2.68 18.85
N VAL A 278 -5.23 2.35 19.92
CA VAL A 278 -5.86 1.04 20.08
C VAL A 278 -6.85 0.76 18.94
N VAL A 279 -7.64 1.76 18.53
CA VAL A 279 -8.56 1.63 17.39
C VAL A 279 -7.81 1.51 16.04
N LEU A 280 -6.63 2.12 15.92
CA LEU A 280 -5.78 2.00 14.72
C LEU A 280 -5.29 0.57 14.47
N ILE A 281 -5.03 -0.22 15.52
CA ILE A 281 -4.52 -1.60 15.40
C ILE A 281 -5.41 -2.50 14.54
N PRO A 282 -6.72 -2.69 14.84
CA PRO A 282 -7.57 -3.55 14.02
C PRO A 282 -7.79 -3.01 12.60
N ILE A 283 -7.72 -1.69 12.39
CA ILE A 283 -7.73 -1.08 11.04
C ILE A 283 -6.49 -1.53 10.25
N ALA A 284 -5.30 -1.41 10.86
CA ALA A 284 -4.05 -1.82 10.25
C ALA A 284 -4.01 -3.33 9.97
N VAL A 285 -4.42 -4.16 10.94
CA VAL A 285 -4.49 -5.61 10.81
C VAL A 285 -5.44 -6.03 9.69
N SER A 286 -6.62 -5.38 9.59
CA SER A 286 -7.58 -5.69 8.53
C SER A 286 -6.99 -5.50 7.13
N SER A 287 -6.02 -4.59 6.96
CA SER A 287 -5.34 -4.35 5.68
C SER A 287 -4.55 -5.56 5.17
N PHE A 288 -4.22 -6.53 6.03
CA PHE A 288 -3.49 -7.74 5.68
C PHE A 288 -4.37 -8.98 5.53
N LEU A 289 -5.52 -9.06 6.21
CA LEU A 289 -6.24 -10.32 6.40
C LEU A 289 -7.20 -10.73 5.27
N GLY A 290 -7.53 -9.88 4.31
CA GLY A 290 -8.15 -10.24 3.01
C GLY A 290 -9.48 -11.01 3.02
N LYS A 291 -10.08 -11.28 4.18
CA LYS A 291 -11.27 -12.12 4.37
C LYS A 291 -12.46 -11.34 4.95
N TYR A 292 -12.71 -10.14 4.44
CA TYR A 292 -13.84 -9.33 4.89
C TYR A 292 -14.85 -9.20 3.76
N SER A 293 -16.14 -9.25 4.09
CA SER A 293 -17.20 -8.81 3.18
C SER A 293 -17.01 -7.32 2.86
N HIS A 294 -17.61 -6.85 1.77
CA HIS A 294 -17.52 -5.44 1.38
C HIS A 294 -18.06 -4.48 2.46
N LEU A 295 -19.10 -4.88 3.20
CA LEU A 295 -19.69 -4.06 4.27
C LEU A 295 -18.77 -3.99 5.50
N GLU A 296 -18.21 -5.12 5.94
CA GLU A 296 -17.24 -5.16 7.04
C GLU A 296 -15.98 -4.37 6.69
N TRP A 297 -15.46 -4.55 5.47
CA TRP A 297 -14.31 -3.80 4.98
C TRP A 297 -14.58 -2.29 4.99
N ARG A 298 -15.75 -1.87 4.49
CA ARG A 298 -16.16 -0.47 4.53
C ARG A 298 -16.27 0.04 5.95
N PHE A 299 -16.86 -0.73 6.87
CA PHE A 299 -16.94 -0.33 8.28
C PHE A 299 -15.57 -0.09 8.89
N MET A 300 -14.65 -1.04 8.76
CA MET A 300 -13.30 -0.96 9.29
C MET A 300 -12.48 0.19 8.68
N GLN A 301 -12.44 0.27 7.35
CA GLN A 301 -11.55 1.19 6.65
C GLN A 301 -12.11 2.60 6.52
N LEU A 302 -13.44 2.78 6.61
CA LEU A 302 -14.07 4.09 6.53
C LEU A 302 -14.51 4.59 7.90
N TYR A 303 -15.52 3.98 8.51
CA TYR A 303 -16.17 4.53 9.70
C TYR A 303 -15.29 4.44 10.93
N LEU A 304 -14.71 3.27 11.19
CA LEU A 304 -13.81 3.08 12.33
C LEU A 304 -12.55 3.95 12.19
N SER A 305 -12.06 4.14 10.96
CA SER A 305 -10.90 4.99 10.70
C SER A 305 -11.20 6.49 10.84
N LEU A 306 -12.39 6.95 10.43
CA LEU A 306 -12.85 8.31 10.72
C LEU A 306 -12.99 8.54 12.23
N PHE A 307 -13.55 7.58 12.96
CA PHE A 307 -13.64 7.63 14.41
C PHE A 307 -12.26 7.73 15.07
N MET A 308 -11.32 6.86 14.66
CA MET A 308 -9.93 6.92 15.12
C MET A 308 -9.26 8.27 14.82
N LEU A 309 -9.44 8.82 13.61
CA LEU A 309 -8.92 10.14 13.27
C LEU A 309 -9.54 11.24 14.13
N SER A 310 -10.83 11.16 14.46
CA SER A 310 -11.47 12.08 15.40
C SER A 310 -10.84 12.00 16.79
N LEU A 311 -10.56 10.80 17.31
CA LEU A 311 -9.87 10.63 18.60
C LEU A 311 -8.45 11.23 18.56
N ALA A 312 -7.70 10.97 17.48
CA ALA A 312 -6.37 11.53 17.27
C ALA A 312 -6.40 13.07 17.16
N CYS A 313 -7.38 13.64 16.47
CA CYS A 313 -7.59 15.08 16.45
C CYS A 313 -7.89 15.61 17.86
N THR A 314 -8.81 15.00 18.61
CA THR A 314 -9.14 15.42 19.99
C THR A 314 -7.90 15.40 20.88
N HIS A 315 -7.08 14.35 20.79
CA HIS A 315 -5.78 14.28 21.47
C HIS A 315 -4.94 15.55 21.23
N VAL A 316 -4.73 15.92 19.97
CA VAL A 316 -3.94 17.10 19.60
C VAL A 316 -4.65 18.40 19.95
N VAL A 317 -5.98 18.46 19.88
CA VAL A 317 -6.75 19.65 20.21
C VAL A 317 -6.59 20.03 21.68
N LEU A 318 -6.70 19.03 22.56
CA LEU A 318 -6.48 19.19 23.99
C LEU A 318 -5.05 19.65 24.29
N MET A 319 -4.06 19.19 23.51
CA MET A 319 -2.68 19.66 23.65
C MET A 319 -2.46 21.13 23.29
N GLY A 320 -3.38 21.78 22.56
CA GLY A 320 -3.30 23.20 22.22
C GLY A 320 -4.10 24.13 23.13
N ASN A 321 -4.87 23.60 24.09
CA ASN A 321 -5.85 24.34 24.89
C ASN A 321 -5.24 25.64 25.48
N PRO A 322 -5.87 26.82 25.28
CA PRO A 322 -5.38 28.08 25.82
C PRO A 322 -5.40 28.20 27.35
N SER A 323 -6.16 27.35 28.06
CA SER A 323 -6.19 27.33 29.54
C SER A 323 -4.97 26.68 30.18
N GLN A 324 -4.04 26.14 29.37
CA GLN A 324 -2.80 25.54 29.87
C GLN A 324 -1.96 26.58 30.63
N PRO A 325 -1.35 26.20 31.77
CA PRO A 325 -0.40 27.06 32.46
C PRO A 325 0.70 27.44 31.48
N LYS A 326 0.84 28.74 31.23
CA LYS A 326 1.85 29.26 30.30
C LYS A 326 3.21 29.16 30.96
N GLY A 327 3.89 28.03 30.78
CA GLY A 327 5.34 27.95 31.01
C GLY A 327 6.04 29.03 30.16
N LYS A 328 7.18 29.56 30.63
CA LYS A 328 7.95 30.60 29.95
C LYS A 328 8.15 30.22 28.48
N GLY A 329 7.38 30.83 27.58
CA GLY A 329 7.53 30.68 26.14
C GLY A 329 6.62 29.70 25.39
N GLN A 330 5.74 28.95 26.08
CA GLN A 330 4.79 28.06 25.41
C GLN A 330 3.44 28.74 25.15
N ARG A 331 2.92 28.57 23.93
CA ARG A 331 1.75 29.29 23.42
C ARG A 331 0.74 28.28 22.91
N GLY A 332 -0.51 28.36 23.38
CA GLY A 332 -1.62 27.55 22.88
C GLY A 332 -1.98 27.91 21.42
N TRP A 333 -3.17 27.49 20.97
CA TRP A 333 -3.66 27.72 19.60
C TRP A 333 -3.51 29.17 19.07
N LYS A 334 -3.60 30.18 19.95
CA LYS A 334 -3.66 31.61 19.61
C LYS A 334 -2.29 32.28 19.40
N SER A 335 -1.22 31.52 19.14
CA SER A 335 0.12 32.10 18.93
C SER A 335 0.27 32.94 17.64
N THR A 336 -0.72 32.99 16.75
CA THR A 336 -0.61 33.59 15.41
C THR A 336 -0.62 35.13 15.37
N GLY A 337 -0.39 35.83 16.49
CA GLY A 337 -0.47 37.29 16.53
C GLY A 337 0.53 37.99 17.45
N ASP A 338 1.36 37.27 18.20
CA ASP A 338 2.43 37.92 18.96
C ASP A 338 3.67 38.04 18.05
N PRO A 339 4.13 39.26 17.69
CA PRO A 339 5.31 39.47 16.84
C PRO A 339 6.59 38.89 17.46
N ASN A 340 6.60 38.60 18.76
CA ASN A 340 7.67 37.89 19.45
C ASN A 340 7.52 36.35 19.44
N SER A 341 6.44 35.77 18.87
CA SER A 341 6.35 34.31 18.61
C SER A 341 6.94 34.02 17.27
N THR A 342 8.00 33.20 17.24
CA THR A 342 8.37 32.39 16.08
C THR A 342 8.26 33.12 14.74
N ARG A 343 8.55 34.43 14.72
CA ARG A 343 8.42 35.32 13.57
C ARG A 343 7.07 35.18 12.81
N GLY A 344 5.96 34.98 13.52
CA GLY A 344 4.62 34.83 12.94
C GLY A 344 4.28 33.44 12.39
N MET A 345 5.15 32.44 12.56
CA MET A 345 4.84 31.07 12.12
C MET A 345 3.66 30.48 12.92
N PRO A 346 2.66 29.86 12.27
CA PRO A 346 1.56 29.19 12.97
C PRO A 346 2.02 28.06 13.90
N SER A 347 1.23 27.73 14.92
CA SER A 347 1.58 26.61 15.79
C SER A 347 1.50 25.28 15.03
N ILE A 348 2.44 24.35 15.30
CA ILE A 348 2.40 23.00 14.73
C ILE A 348 1.08 22.32 15.06
N THR A 349 0.57 22.46 16.29
CA THR A 349 -0.72 21.90 16.72
C THR A 349 -1.87 22.35 15.81
N LEU A 350 -1.88 23.62 15.39
CA LEU A 350 -2.88 24.14 14.46
C LEU A 350 -2.74 23.52 13.07
N LEU A 351 -1.52 23.55 12.52
CA LEU A 351 -1.25 23.04 11.18
C LEU A 351 -1.39 21.51 11.08
N SER A 352 -1.13 20.77 12.16
CA SER A 352 -1.32 19.32 12.19
C SER A 352 -2.79 18.94 12.22
N THR A 353 -3.63 19.74 12.87
CA THR A 353 -5.01 19.34 13.19
C THR A 353 -6.03 19.91 12.22
N ALA A 354 -5.87 21.17 11.80
CA ALA A 354 -6.87 21.83 10.94
C ALA A 354 -7.08 21.12 9.58
N PRO A 355 -6.03 20.69 8.85
CA PRO A 355 -6.21 19.95 7.61
C PRO A 355 -6.93 18.61 7.84
N VAL A 356 -6.61 17.90 8.92
CA VAL A 356 -7.23 16.61 9.24
C VAL A 356 -8.71 16.79 9.57
N LEU A 357 -9.07 17.79 10.38
CA LEU A 357 -10.47 18.12 10.68
C LEU A 357 -11.23 18.50 9.41
N LEU A 358 -10.63 19.29 8.53
CA LEU A 358 -11.23 19.64 7.24
C LEU A 358 -11.46 18.39 6.39
N MET A 359 -10.52 17.46 6.34
CA MET A 359 -10.65 16.20 5.61
C MET A 359 -11.73 15.28 6.20
N ILE A 360 -11.84 15.19 7.53
CA ILE A 360 -12.91 14.44 8.21
C ILE A 360 -14.26 15.06 7.87
N ALA A 361 -14.41 16.38 8.04
CA ALA A 361 -15.65 17.10 7.77
C ALA A 361 -16.05 16.97 6.30
N PHE A 362 -15.11 17.20 5.38
CA PHE A 362 -15.32 17.00 3.94
C PHE A 362 -15.79 15.57 3.65
N ARG A 363 -15.13 14.56 4.23
CA ARG A 363 -15.53 13.17 4.01
C ARG A 363 -16.94 12.88 4.51
N ILE A 364 -17.28 13.31 5.73
CA ILE A 364 -18.61 13.15 6.30
C ILE A 364 -19.66 13.81 5.41
N LEU A 365 -19.42 15.05 4.96
CA LEU A 365 -20.30 15.77 4.05
C LEU A 365 -20.49 15.00 2.73
N THR A 366 -19.41 14.51 2.11
CA THR A 366 -19.52 13.72 0.87
C THR A 366 -20.23 12.38 1.06
N ASP A 367 -20.22 11.79 2.26
CA ASP A 367 -20.94 10.54 2.54
C ASP A 367 -22.43 10.77 2.85
N LEU A 368 -22.77 11.89 3.49
CA LEU A 368 -24.15 12.24 3.85
C LEU A 368 -24.94 12.86 2.69
N VAL A 369 -24.31 13.73 1.89
CA VAL A 369 -25.00 14.55 0.88
C VAL A 369 -25.19 13.81 -0.45
N MET A 370 -24.29 12.90 -0.82
CA MET A 370 -24.24 12.33 -2.18
C MET A 370 -25.02 11.03 -2.47
N PRO A 371 -25.70 10.32 -1.54
CA PRO A 371 -26.60 9.23 -1.93
C PRO A 371 -27.68 9.67 -2.94
N THR A 372 -27.99 10.97 -3.02
CA THR A 372 -29.11 11.54 -3.77
C THR A 372 -28.75 12.17 -5.12
N LEU A 373 -27.49 12.54 -5.37
CA LEU A 373 -27.12 13.34 -6.57
C LEU A 373 -26.54 12.51 -7.72
N CYS A 374 -25.94 11.35 -7.44
CA CYS A 374 -25.32 10.49 -8.48
C CYS A 374 -26.24 9.36 -8.98
N SER A 375 -27.43 9.17 -8.42
CA SER A 375 -28.40 8.18 -8.90
C SER A 375 -29.00 8.52 -10.27
N THR A 376 -28.81 9.75 -10.77
CA THR A 376 -29.35 10.24 -12.02
C THR A 376 -28.36 10.22 -13.19
N CYS A 377 -27.05 10.07 -12.94
CA CYS A 377 -26.01 10.14 -13.98
C CYS A 377 -25.25 8.84 -14.23
N ILE A 378 -25.60 7.74 -13.55
CA ILE A 378 -25.05 6.42 -13.82
C ILE A 378 -26.08 5.65 -14.66
N PRO A 379 -25.79 5.35 -15.95
CA PRO A 379 -26.62 4.44 -16.73
C PRO A 379 -26.75 3.11 -15.96
N LYS A 380 -27.98 2.66 -15.71
CA LYS A 380 -28.29 1.40 -14.99
C LYS A 380 -27.78 0.17 -15.75
N ASP A 381 -27.36 0.35 -16.98
CA ASP A 381 -26.73 -0.60 -17.87
C ASP A 381 -25.33 -0.90 -17.34
N GLY A 382 -25.22 -1.99 -16.56
CA GLY A 382 -24.05 -2.48 -15.82
C GLY A 382 -22.79 -2.81 -16.63
N ARG A 383 -22.48 -2.05 -17.68
CA ARG A 383 -21.30 -2.20 -18.54
C ARG A 383 -20.03 -1.58 -17.93
N LEU A 384 -20.15 -0.66 -16.97
CA LEU A 384 -19.00 -0.01 -16.32
C LEU A 384 -18.34 -0.86 -15.20
N GLN A 385 -18.96 -1.96 -14.76
CA GLN A 385 -18.32 -2.91 -13.84
C GLN A 385 -17.28 -3.83 -14.50
N LYS A 386 -17.19 -3.87 -15.84
CA LYS A 386 -16.21 -4.72 -16.55
C LYS A 386 -14.89 -4.01 -16.91
N ALA A 387 -14.76 -2.72 -16.61
CA ALA A 387 -13.60 -1.91 -17.00
C ALA A 387 -12.65 -1.54 -15.85
N ILE A 388 -12.94 -1.99 -14.63
CA ILE A 388 -12.01 -2.07 -13.50
C ILE A 388 -11.73 -3.56 -13.29
#